data_AF-A0A538RJ98-F1
#
_entry.id   AF-A0A538RJ98-F1
#
_cell.length_a   1.000
_cell.length_b   1.000
_cell.length_c   1.000
_cell.angle_alpha   90.00
_cell.angle_beta   90.00
_cell.angle_gamma   90.00
#
_symmetry.space_group_name_H-M   'P 1'
#
loop_
_entity.id
_entity.type
_entity.pdbx_description
1 polymer ?
#
loop_
_entity_poly.entity_id
_entity_poly.type
_entity_poly.pdbx_seq_one_letter_code
_entity_poly.pdbx_strand_id
1 'polypeptide(L)'
;MTAVLLAFANDWIDDKRHLRSLLDEAKAIGKALGPAVKAGVELLPPLHNATVGDVTDAFRAHHDQIRVFHFGGHASGSALLFEDETGNPTEAHARGLAGYLGQQPGLVLVFLNGCSTEPQVRRLRAAGVKAVVATTHAIQDAVAAELAEAFYVELAVRPLRSAFDPAVHALQMRWGDDPRAVTRDVAPHDEPHTASWPWGIDCDPAYEDWTLGAELAQQRRRTRWQHLRLAAAATVLLLPLSLVVSADARRTACRAPGLHSLCAVIGTGGVPTAKEQALWEDARAQPTGDGLRAYLQTDSPVGSRARWSVACAIGSDPNRSGAGTMPTRATSDPGDLGRQDRR
;
A
#
# COMPACT_ATOMS: atom_id res chain seq x y z
N MET A 1 -5.54 -2.08 0.38
CA MET A 1 -5.54 -0.63 0.66
C MET A 1 -6.30 0.06 -0.47
N THR A 2 -6.54 1.36 -0.39
CA THR A 2 -7.24 2.13 -1.43
C THR A 2 -6.18 2.89 -2.19
N ALA A 3 -5.99 2.58 -3.48
CA ALA A 3 -4.87 3.08 -4.26
C ALA A 3 -5.29 3.89 -5.49
N VAL A 4 -4.46 4.85 -5.87
CA VAL A 4 -4.53 5.61 -7.11
C VAL A 4 -3.28 5.29 -7.94
N LEU A 5 -3.47 4.88 -9.19
CA LEU A 5 -2.42 4.62 -10.16
C LEU A 5 -2.39 5.74 -11.20
N LEU A 6 -1.21 6.33 -11.41
CA LEU A 6 -0.97 7.30 -12.47
C LEU A 6 0.00 6.71 -13.48
N ALA A 7 -0.35 6.75 -14.76
CA ALA A 7 0.49 6.32 -15.86
C ALA A 7 0.63 7.45 -16.88
N PHE A 8 1.88 7.72 -17.28
CA PHE A 8 2.22 8.77 -18.23
C PHE A 8 3.11 8.20 -19.32
N ALA A 9 2.72 8.43 -20.57
CA ALA A 9 3.46 7.98 -21.74
C ALA A 9 3.61 9.14 -22.73
N ASN A 10 4.81 9.27 -23.28
CA ASN A 10 5.19 10.40 -24.11
C ASN A 10 5.74 9.95 -25.47
N ASP A 11 5.84 10.88 -26.40
CA ASP A 11 6.59 10.69 -27.64
C ASP A 11 7.95 11.37 -27.48
N TRP A 12 9.01 10.57 -27.34
CA TRP A 12 10.38 11.04 -27.21
C TRP A 12 11.12 11.10 -28.55
N ILE A 13 10.49 10.59 -29.62
CA ILE A 13 11.09 10.51 -30.95
C ILE A 13 10.74 11.77 -31.74
N ASP A 14 9.46 12.15 -31.74
CA ASP A 14 8.99 13.35 -32.44
C ASP A 14 8.84 14.52 -31.46
N ASP A 15 9.78 15.48 -31.51
CA ASP A 15 9.78 16.69 -30.67
C ASP A 15 8.48 17.51 -30.79
N LYS A 16 7.78 17.45 -31.94
CA LYS A 16 6.49 18.14 -32.10
C LYS A 16 5.36 17.46 -31.35
N ARG A 17 5.52 16.17 -31.04
CA ARG A 17 4.59 15.37 -30.26
C ARG A 17 5.04 15.28 -28.81
N HIS A 18 6.15 15.88 -28.42
CA HIS A 18 6.60 15.83 -27.05
C HIS A 18 5.66 16.61 -26.11
N LEU A 19 5.04 15.91 -25.16
CA LEU A 19 4.15 16.47 -24.14
C LEU A 19 4.97 16.89 -22.92
N ARG A 20 5.16 18.19 -22.73
CA ARG A 20 6.05 18.76 -21.71
C ARG A 20 5.39 18.85 -20.35
N SER A 21 4.06 18.91 -20.31
CA SER A 21 3.29 19.11 -19.08
C SER A 21 3.00 17.82 -18.32
N LEU A 22 3.32 16.63 -18.84
CA LEU A 22 3.05 15.36 -18.15
C LEU A 22 3.74 15.25 -16.77
N LEU A 23 4.96 15.78 -16.64
CA LEU A 23 5.67 15.80 -15.35
C LEU A 23 4.99 16.74 -14.36
N ASP A 24 4.53 17.91 -14.82
CA ASP A 24 3.84 18.88 -14.00
C ASP A 24 2.45 18.37 -13.58
N GLU A 25 1.76 17.68 -14.49
CA GLU A 25 0.51 16.97 -14.22
C GLU A 25 0.68 15.95 -13.08
N ALA A 26 1.68 15.06 -13.18
CA ALA A 26 1.95 14.06 -12.14
C ALA A 26 2.20 14.71 -10.77
N LYS A 27 2.99 15.78 -10.72
CA LYS A 27 3.28 16.53 -9.48
C LYS A 27 2.03 17.21 -8.94
N ALA A 28 1.23 17.82 -9.81
CA ALA A 28 0.02 18.53 -9.45
C ALA A 28 -1.04 17.58 -8.87
N ILE A 29 -1.26 16.42 -9.50
CA ILE A 29 -2.14 15.36 -8.98
C ILE A 29 -1.63 14.87 -7.61
N GLY A 30 -0.33 14.61 -7.47
CA GLY A 30 0.26 14.18 -6.20
C GLY A 30 0.04 15.18 -5.06
N LYS A 31 0.21 16.48 -5.36
CA LYS A 31 -0.07 17.58 -4.41
C LYS A 31 -1.57 17.65 -4.08
N ALA A 32 -2.43 17.59 -5.09
CA ALA A 32 -3.88 17.65 -4.95
C ALA A 32 -4.44 16.52 -4.07
N LEU A 33 -3.90 15.30 -4.23
CA LEU A 33 -4.26 14.15 -3.41
C LEU A 33 -3.63 14.14 -2.01
N GLY A 34 -2.77 15.12 -1.66
CA GLY A 34 -2.09 15.20 -0.37
C GLY A 34 -3.01 15.02 0.86
N PRO A 35 -4.21 15.65 0.93
CA PRO A 35 -5.17 15.41 2.00
C PRO A 35 -5.67 13.95 2.06
N ALA A 36 -5.98 13.35 0.91
CA ALA A 36 -6.44 11.97 0.81
C ALA A 36 -5.33 10.97 1.19
N VAL A 37 -4.09 11.25 0.79
CA VAL A 37 -2.91 10.47 1.17
C VAL A 37 -2.70 10.50 2.67
N LYS A 38 -2.78 11.67 3.32
CA LYS A 38 -2.74 11.80 4.78
C LYS A 38 -3.86 11.00 5.47
N ALA A 39 -5.02 10.86 4.83
CA ALA A 39 -6.14 10.08 5.35
C ALA A 39 -5.96 8.55 5.17
N GLY A 40 -5.02 8.12 4.33
CA GLY A 40 -4.66 6.71 4.11
C GLY A 40 -4.93 6.19 2.69
N VAL A 41 -5.21 7.06 1.71
CA VAL A 41 -5.15 6.67 0.29
C VAL A 41 -3.68 6.46 -0.07
N GLU A 42 -3.40 5.37 -0.77
CA GLU A 42 -2.08 5.10 -1.32
C GLU A 42 -1.99 5.72 -2.71
N LEU A 43 -1.08 6.68 -2.90
CA LEU A 43 -0.69 7.11 -4.24
C LEU A 43 0.49 6.25 -4.66
N LEU A 44 0.27 5.37 -5.64
CA LEU A 44 1.35 4.52 -6.15
C LEU A 44 2.41 5.40 -6.84
N PRO A 45 3.69 4.96 -6.87
CA PRO A 45 4.71 5.64 -7.65
C PRO A 45 4.22 5.85 -9.09
N PRO A 46 4.20 7.10 -9.61
CA PRO A 46 3.77 7.34 -10.98
C PRO A 46 4.61 6.55 -11.98
N LEU A 47 3.96 5.89 -12.92
CA LEU A 47 4.62 5.21 -14.02
C LEU A 47 4.95 6.26 -15.08
N HIS A 48 6.15 6.83 -14.98
CA HIS A 48 6.72 7.63 -16.06
C HIS A 48 7.24 6.70 -17.14
N ASN A 49 7.08 7.06 -18.41
CA ASN A 49 7.41 6.19 -19.54
C ASN A 49 6.60 4.89 -19.55
N ALA A 50 5.33 4.98 -19.19
CA ALA A 50 4.50 3.81 -18.95
C ALA A 50 4.43 2.91 -20.18
N THR A 51 4.75 1.64 -19.98
CA THR A 51 4.40 0.57 -20.92
C THR A 51 3.05 -0.05 -20.56
N VAL A 52 2.45 -0.81 -21.49
CA VAL A 52 1.27 -1.63 -21.17
C VAL A 52 1.61 -2.67 -20.10
N GLY A 53 2.83 -3.22 -20.11
CA GLY A 53 3.34 -4.16 -19.12
C GLY A 53 3.27 -3.58 -17.71
N ASP A 54 3.84 -2.40 -17.51
CA ASP A 54 3.87 -1.72 -16.20
C ASP A 54 2.48 -1.53 -15.61
N VAL A 55 1.52 -1.09 -16.43
CA VAL A 55 0.13 -0.92 -15.99
C VAL A 55 -0.47 -2.26 -15.59
N THR A 56 -0.31 -3.31 -16.41
CA THR A 56 -0.87 -4.62 -16.08
C THR A 56 -0.23 -5.22 -14.83
N ASP A 57 1.08 -5.01 -14.64
CA ASP A 57 1.83 -5.48 -13.48
C ASP A 57 1.42 -4.73 -12.21
N ALA A 58 1.18 -3.42 -12.29
CA ALA A 58 0.61 -2.64 -11.19
C ALA A 58 -0.78 -3.17 -10.77
N PHE A 59 -1.69 -3.40 -11.73
CA PHE A 59 -2.99 -4.00 -11.42
C PHE A 59 -2.87 -5.41 -10.82
N ARG A 60 -1.92 -6.23 -11.30
CA ARG A 60 -1.69 -7.58 -10.77
C ARG A 60 -1.15 -7.56 -9.34
N ALA A 61 -0.20 -6.67 -9.07
CA ALA A 61 0.42 -6.52 -7.75
C ALA A 61 -0.54 -5.94 -6.71
N HIS A 62 -1.46 -5.07 -7.14
CA HIS A 62 -2.38 -4.38 -6.24
C HIS A 62 -3.80 -4.96 -6.25
N HIS A 63 -4.10 -5.96 -7.08
CA HIS A 63 -5.40 -6.67 -7.12
C HIS A 63 -6.62 -5.70 -7.14
N ASP A 64 -7.48 -5.77 -6.12
CA ASP A 64 -8.71 -4.99 -5.99
C ASP A 64 -8.51 -3.62 -5.31
N GLN A 65 -7.27 -3.21 -5.10
CA GLN A 65 -6.92 -2.02 -4.32
C GLN A 65 -6.96 -0.73 -5.15
N ILE A 66 -6.64 -0.81 -6.44
CA ILE A 66 -6.63 0.36 -7.34
C ILE A 66 -8.06 0.79 -7.62
N ARG A 67 -8.42 1.99 -7.16
CA ARG A 67 -9.74 2.60 -7.34
C ARG A 67 -9.78 3.60 -8.49
N VAL A 68 -8.66 4.25 -8.75
CA VAL A 68 -8.52 5.27 -9.80
C VAL A 68 -7.32 4.93 -10.65
N PHE A 69 -7.53 4.93 -11.96
CA PHE A 69 -6.47 4.87 -12.96
C PHE A 69 -6.49 6.15 -13.79
N HIS A 70 -5.35 6.85 -13.78
CA HIS A 70 -5.14 8.04 -14.59
C HIS A 70 -4.15 7.74 -15.71
N PHE A 71 -4.50 8.10 -16.93
CA PHE A 71 -3.60 8.09 -18.07
C PHE A 71 -3.40 9.52 -18.59
N GLY A 72 -2.15 9.97 -18.68
CA GLY A 72 -1.77 11.20 -19.37
C GLY A 72 -0.85 10.88 -20.55
N GLY A 73 -1.21 11.31 -21.76
CA GLY A 73 -0.41 11.02 -22.95
C GLY A 73 -1.17 11.19 -24.25
N HIS A 74 -0.56 10.75 -25.36
CA HIS A 74 -1.23 10.75 -26.65
C HIS A 74 -2.34 9.70 -26.70
N ALA A 75 -3.42 10.07 -27.37
CA ALA A 75 -4.56 9.18 -27.55
C ALA A 75 -5.31 9.50 -28.84
N SER A 76 -6.16 8.56 -29.22
CA SER A 76 -7.15 8.68 -30.28
C SER A 76 -8.45 8.00 -29.85
N GLY A 77 -9.46 8.01 -30.71
CA GLY A 77 -10.69 7.26 -30.47
C GLY A 77 -10.52 5.73 -30.42
N SER A 78 -9.40 5.20 -30.92
CA SER A 78 -9.16 3.75 -31.03
C SER A 78 -8.05 3.22 -30.12
N ALA A 79 -7.16 4.06 -29.60
CA ALA A 79 -6.03 3.63 -28.78
C ALA A 79 -5.53 4.73 -27.83
N LEU A 80 -4.86 4.31 -26.76
CA LEU A 80 -3.91 5.13 -26.01
C LEU A 80 -2.50 4.81 -26.50
N LEU A 81 -1.61 5.79 -26.58
CA LEU A 81 -0.21 5.56 -26.91
C LEU A 81 0.61 5.43 -25.62
N PHE A 82 1.04 4.20 -25.35
CA PHE A 82 2.03 3.87 -24.34
C PHE A 82 3.43 3.91 -24.94
N GLU A 83 4.45 3.61 -24.14
CA GLU A 83 5.81 3.38 -24.61
C GLU A 83 6.12 1.88 -24.69
N ASP A 84 7.07 1.49 -25.53
CA ASP A 84 7.73 0.19 -25.48
C ASP A 84 9.00 0.25 -24.60
N GLU A 85 9.66 -0.88 -24.39
CA GLU A 85 10.88 -0.99 -23.57
C GLU A 85 12.05 -0.13 -24.08
N THR A 86 11.96 0.39 -25.31
CA THR A 86 12.95 1.26 -25.92
C THR A 86 12.51 2.73 -25.99
N GLY A 87 11.34 3.06 -25.43
CA GLY A 87 10.78 4.41 -25.40
C GLY A 87 10.05 4.82 -26.68
N ASN A 88 9.75 3.89 -27.60
CA ASN A 88 8.96 4.22 -28.79
C ASN A 88 7.47 4.20 -28.47
N PRO A 89 6.66 5.05 -29.12
CA PRO A 89 5.21 4.99 -28.99
C PRO A 89 4.64 3.65 -29.46
N THR A 90 3.78 3.05 -28.65
CA THR A 90 3.07 1.79 -28.94
C THR A 90 1.59 1.92 -28.60
N GLU A 91 0.73 1.33 -29.43
CA GLU A 91 -0.73 1.43 -29.25
C GLU A 91 -1.26 0.41 -28.26
N ALA A 92 -1.92 0.89 -27.20
CA ALA A 92 -2.87 0.12 -26.41
C ALA A 92 -4.28 0.28 -26.99
N HIS A 93 -4.71 -0.67 -27.82
CA HIS A 93 -6.01 -0.59 -28.47
C HIS A 93 -7.17 -0.62 -27.47
N ALA A 94 -8.14 0.27 -27.67
CA ALA A 94 -9.23 0.55 -26.74
C ALA A 94 -10.07 -0.69 -26.38
N ARG A 95 -10.23 -1.66 -27.29
CA ARG A 95 -10.97 -2.91 -27.00
C ARG A 95 -10.26 -3.76 -25.94
N GLY A 96 -8.95 -3.99 -26.12
CA GLY A 96 -8.16 -4.80 -25.20
C GLY A 96 -8.03 -4.11 -23.85
N LEU A 97 -7.72 -2.81 -23.86
CA LEU A 97 -7.63 -1.99 -22.66
C LEU A 97 -8.94 -1.99 -21.86
N ALA A 98 -10.09 -1.77 -22.52
CA ALA A 98 -11.38 -1.79 -21.85
C ALA A 98 -11.70 -3.17 -21.26
N GLY A 99 -11.42 -4.26 -21.99
CA GLY A 99 -11.60 -5.62 -21.51
C GLY A 99 -10.76 -5.91 -20.26
N TYR A 100 -9.52 -5.44 -20.22
CA TYR A 100 -8.64 -5.61 -19.07
C TYR A 100 -9.08 -4.78 -17.86
N LEU A 101 -9.32 -3.47 -18.06
CA LEU A 101 -9.70 -2.55 -16.99
C LEU A 101 -11.09 -2.89 -16.40
N GLY A 102 -12.03 -3.33 -17.24
CA GLY A 102 -13.36 -3.73 -16.80
C GLY A 102 -13.38 -4.97 -15.90
N GLN A 103 -12.34 -5.81 -15.98
CA GLN A 103 -12.17 -6.98 -15.11
C GLN A 103 -11.55 -6.64 -13.75
N GLN A 104 -11.15 -5.38 -13.52
CA GLN A 104 -10.55 -4.97 -12.25
C GLN A 104 -11.66 -4.64 -11.24
N PRO A 105 -11.95 -5.50 -10.25
CA PRO A 105 -13.11 -5.34 -9.36
C PRO A 105 -13.00 -4.11 -8.46
N GLY A 106 -11.77 -3.64 -8.24
CA GLY A 106 -11.48 -2.47 -7.45
C GLY A 106 -11.75 -1.15 -8.18
N LEU A 107 -11.65 -1.15 -9.51
CA LEU A 107 -11.54 0.06 -10.31
C LEU A 107 -12.89 0.78 -10.43
N VAL A 108 -12.90 2.05 -10.05
CA VAL A 108 -14.07 2.92 -10.10
C VAL A 108 -13.91 3.93 -11.23
N LEU A 109 -12.83 4.70 -11.21
CA LEU A 109 -12.59 5.79 -12.15
C LEU A 109 -11.44 5.49 -13.10
N VAL A 110 -11.67 5.70 -14.39
CA VAL A 110 -10.63 5.82 -15.42
C VAL A 110 -10.61 7.25 -15.94
N PHE A 111 -9.50 7.96 -15.78
CA PHE A 111 -9.30 9.30 -16.33
C PHE A 111 -8.38 9.18 -17.55
N LEU A 112 -8.91 9.46 -18.75
CA LEU A 112 -8.16 9.45 -20.01
C LEU A 112 -7.81 10.89 -20.43
N ASN A 113 -6.68 11.40 -19.93
CA ASN A 113 -6.19 12.74 -20.24
C ASN A 113 -5.30 12.73 -21.50
N GLY A 114 -5.96 12.45 -22.62
CA GLY A 114 -5.37 12.47 -23.95
C GLY A 114 -6.41 12.93 -24.96
N CYS A 115 -6.00 13.23 -26.19
CA CYS A 115 -6.88 13.77 -27.23
C CYS A 115 -7.93 12.76 -27.70
N SER A 116 -9.16 13.22 -27.96
CA SER A 116 -10.24 12.49 -28.64
C SER A 116 -10.53 11.08 -28.09
N THR A 117 -10.61 10.93 -26.77
CA THR A 117 -10.82 9.64 -26.08
C THR A 117 -12.28 9.26 -25.88
N GLU A 118 -13.25 10.13 -26.16
CA GLU A 118 -14.69 9.88 -26.03
C GLU A 118 -15.16 8.56 -26.69
N PRO A 119 -14.70 8.17 -27.90
CA PRO A 119 -15.11 6.91 -28.51
C PRO A 119 -14.71 5.66 -27.70
N GLN A 120 -13.80 5.78 -26.73
CA GLN A 120 -13.40 4.69 -25.83
C GLN A 120 -14.37 4.53 -24.64
N VAL A 121 -15.10 5.60 -24.25
CA VAL A 121 -15.98 5.63 -23.07
C VAL A 121 -16.99 4.49 -23.10
N ARG A 122 -17.74 4.34 -24.20
CA ARG A 122 -18.75 3.28 -24.34
C ARG A 122 -18.15 1.88 -24.12
N ARG A 123 -16.92 1.63 -24.56
CA ARG A 123 -16.25 0.34 -24.39
C ARG A 123 -15.88 0.09 -22.94
N LEU A 124 -15.29 1.09 -22.28
CA LEU A 124 -14.93 1.02 -20.86
C LEU A 124 -16.16 0.81 -19.97
N ARG A 125 -17.23 1.57 -20.23
CA ARG A 125 -18.51 1.43 -19.51
C ARG A 125 -19.16 0.07 -19.74
N ALA A 126 -19.21 -0.41 -20.98
CA ALA A 126 -19.74 -1.74 -21.30
C ALA A 126 -18.89 -2.88 -20.69
N ALA A 127 -17.59 -2.66 -20.47
CA ALA A 127 -16.71 -3.61 -19.81
C ALA A 127 -16.83 -3.59 -18.27
N GLY A 128 -17.56 -2.63 -17.69
CA GLY A 128 -17.86 -2.59 -16.26
C GLY A 128 -17.14 -1.51 -15.47
N VAL A 129 -16.37 -0.62 -16.11
CA VAL A 129 -15.79 0.57 -15.47
C VAL A 129 -16.92 1.51 -15.03
N LYS A 130 -16.82 2.06 -13.81
CA LYS A 130 -17.94 2.78 -13.17
C LYS A 130 -18.01 4.24 -13.59
N ALA A 131 -16.88 4.88 -13.81
CA ALA A 131 -16.81 6.24 -14.31
C ALA A 131 -15.62 6.42 -15.24
N VAL A 132 -15.81 7.23 -16.29
CA VAL A 132 -14.75 7.55 -17.24
C VAL A 132 -14.76 9.05 -17.50
N VAL A 133 -13.61 9.69 -17.27
CA VAL A 133 -13.34 11.05 -17.77
C VAL A 133 -12.59 10.91 -19.10
N ALA A 134 -13.07 11.61 -20.13
CA ALA A 134 -12.54 11.53 -21.49
C ALA A 134 -12.66 12.88 -22.19
N THR A 135 -12.05 12.99 -23.37
CA THR A 135 -12.09 14.19 -24.20
C THR A 135 -12.75 13.93 -25.55
N THR A 136 -13.47 14.92 -26.06
CA THR A 136 -14.16 14.81 -27.36
C THR A 136 -13.23 15.10 -28.53
N HIS A 137 -12.25 16.00 -28.34
CA HIS A 137 -11.36 16.50 -29.38
C HIS A 137 -9.93 16.72 -28.85
N ALA A 138 -9.07 17.32 -29.67
CA ALA A 138 -7.71 17.64 -29.29
C ALA A 138 -7.67 18.75 -28.22
N ILE A 139 -6.84 18.54 -27.19
CA ILE A 139 -6.69 19.42 -26.03
C ILE A 139 -5.26 19.94 -25.95
N GLN A 140 -5.08 21.11 -25.36
CA GLN A 140 -3.75 21.67 -25.08
C GLN A 140 -3.10 20.94 -23.90
N ASP A 141 -1.81 20.62 -24.02
CA ASP A 141 -1.02 19.86 -23.04
C ASP A 141 -1.03 20.50 -21.64
N ALA A 142 -0.68 21.79 -21.55
CA ALA A 142 -0.68 22.52 -20.28
C ALA A 142 -2.07 22.59 -19.63
N VAL A 143 -3.12 22.75 -20.43
CA VAL A 143 -4.50 22.84 -19.92
C VAL A 143 -4.99 21.47 -19.42
N ALA A 144 -4.56 20.38 -20.06
CA ALA A 144 -4.84 19.02 -19.59
C ALA A 144 -4.29 18.80 -18.17
N ALA A 145 -3.06 19.26 -17.90
CA ALA A 145 -2.47 19.21 -16.56
C ALA A 145 -3.27 20.02 -15.54
N GLU A 146 -3.73 21.23 -15.91
CA GLU A 146 -4.53 22.10 -15.04
C GLU A 146 -5.89 21.48 -14.69
N LEU A 147 -6.57 20.85 -15.66
CA LEU A 147 -7.83 20.16 -15.35
C LEU A 147 -7.60 18.99 -14.41
N ALA A 148 -6.57 18.18 -14.64
CA ALA A 148 -6.26 17.07 -13.77
C ALA A 148 -6.02 17.56 -12.33
N GLU A 149 -5.21 18.61 -12.15
CA GLU A 149 -5.03 19.24 -10.83
C GLU A 149 -6.36 19.64 -10.19
N ALA A 150 -7.17 20.44 -10.90
CA ALA A 150 -8.44 20.94 -10.38
C ALA A 150 -9.41 19.80 -10.02
N PHE A 151 -9.49 18.77 -10.87
CA PHE A 151 -10.33 17.60 -10.63
C PHE A 151 -9.89 16.81 -9.41
N TYR A 152 -8.59 16.51 -9.26
CA TYR A 152 -8.11 15.74 -8.11
C TYR A 152 -8.14 16.52 -6.79
N VAL A 153 -8.05 17.86 -6.83
CA VAL A 153 -8.28 18.70 -5.64
C VAL A 153 -9.70 18.49 -5.14
N GLU A 154 -10.68 18.50 -6.05
CA GLU A 154 -12.08 18.33 -5.69
C GLU A 154 -12.41 16.88 -5.33
N LEU A 155 -11.90 15.89 -6.07
CA LEU A 155 -12.12 14.47 -5.79
C LEU A 155 -11.56 14.04 -4.42
N ALA A 156 -10.52 14.72 -3.92
CA ALA A 156 -9.96 14.46 -2.60
C ALA A 156 -10.97 14.70 -1.47
N VAL A 157 -12.00 15.53 -1.69
CA VAL A 157 -12.95 15.94 -0.65
C VAL A 157 -14.44 15.86 -1.05
N ARG A 158 -14.76 15.67 -2.33
CA ARG A 158 -16.13 15.62 -2.86
C ARG A 158 -16.48 14.26 -3.48
N PRO A 159 -17.78 13.98 -3.63
CA PRO A 159 -18.24 12.87 -4.47
C PRO A 159 -17.84 13.01 -5.93
N LEU A 160 -17.57 11.87 -6.57
CA LEU A 160 -17.01 11.72 -7.90
C LEU A 160 -17.67 12.60 -8.96
N ARG A 161 -19.00 12.49 -9.11
CA ARG A 161 -19.73 13.25 -10.14
C ARG A 161 -19.68 14.75 -9.87
N SER A 162 -19.81 15.14 -8.60
CA SER A 162 -19.80 16.54 -8.17
C SER A 162 -18.41 17.19 -8.17
N ALA A 163 -17.33 16.39 -8.25
CA ALA A 163 -15.96 16.90 -8.35
C ALA A 163 -15.63 17.41 -9.76
N PHE A 164 -16.37 16.96 -10.78
CA PHE A 164 -16.07 17.28 -12.18
C PHE A 164 -16.42 18.72 -12.56
N ASP A 165 -17.65 19.17 -12.27
CA ASP A 165 -18.12 20.49 -12.71
C ASP A 165 -17.29 21.65 -12.13
N PRO A 166 -16.88 21.66 -10.84
CA PRO A 166 -15.98 22.69 -10.32
C PRO A 166 -14.61 22.71 -11.01
N ALA A 167 -14.08 21.55 -11.43
CA ALA A 167 -12.83 21.49 -12.18
C ALA A 167 -12.96 22.12 -13.58
N VAL A 168 -14.08 21.86 -14.27
CA VAL A 168 -14.41 22.52 -15.54
C VAL A 168 -14.59 24.04 -15.34
N HIS A 169 -15.35 24.45 -14.32
CA HIS A 169 -15.55 25.87 -14.01
C HIS A 169 -14.22 26.56 -13.65
N ALA A 170 -13.29 25.88 -12.99
CA ALA A 170 -11.97 26.43 -12.69
C ALA A 170 -11.18 26.77 -13.96
N LEU A 171 -11.26 25.91 -14.98
CA LEU A 171 -10.65 26.20 -16.27
C LEU A 171 -11.38 27.31 -17.02
N GLN A 172 -12.71 27.29 -17.05
CA GLN A 172 -13.52 28.32 -17.70
C GLN A 172 -13.29 29.71 -17.10
N MET A 173 -13.14 29.81 -15.77
CA MET A 173 -12.75 31.06 -15.11
C MET A 173 -11.39 31.59 -15.57
N ARG A 174 -10.45 30.70 -15.93
CA ARG A 174 -9.08 31.07 -16.28
C ARG A 174 -8.87 31.30 -17.78
N TRP A 175 -9.47 30.45 -18.60
CA TRP A 175 -9.28 30.41 -20.05
C TRP A 175 -10.46 30.97 -20.84
N GLY A 176 -11.59 31.23 -20.16
CA GLY A 176 -12.85 31.66 -20.76
C GLY A 176 -13.78 30.48 -21.06
N ASP A 177 -15.03 30.81 -21.36
CA ASP A 177 -16.09 29.82 -21.63
C ASP A 177 -16.03 29.26 -23.07
N ASP A 178 -15.24 29.88 -23.96
CA ASP A 178 -15.05 29.42 -25.35
C ASP A 178 -14.16 28.16 -25.37
N PRO A 179 -14.68 26.98 -25.78
CA PRO A 179 -13.91 25.75 -25.81
C PRO A 179 -12.63 25.83 -26.66
N ARG A 180 -12.58 26.73 -27.65
CA ARG A 180 -11.39 26.94 -28.49
C ARG A 180 -10.18 27.43 -27.71
N ALA A 181 -10.39 28.09 -26.56
CA ALA A 181 -9.30 28.54 -25.70
C ALA A 181 -8.48 27.39 -25.11
N VAL A 182 -9.06 26.18 -25.05
CA VAL A 182 -8.46 24.98 -24.46
C VAL A 182 -8.25 23.83 -25.45
N THR A 183 -8.84 23.94 -26.64
CA THR A 183 -8.65 23.02 -27.77
C THR A 183 -7.28 23.21 -28.41
N ARG A 184 -6.64 22.11 -28.80
CA ARG A 184 -5.43 22.11 -29.63
C ARG A 184 -5.83 21.96 -31.10
N ASP A 185 -5.13 22.64 -31.99
CA ASP A 185 -5.37 22.60 -33.45
C ASP A 185 -6.77 23.12 -33.88
N VAL A 186 -7.17 24.30 -33.39
CA VAL A 186 -8.43 24.96 -33.81
C VAL A 186 -8.37 25.33 -35.30
N ALA A 187 -9.30 24.83 -36.11
CA ALA A 187 -9.38 25.20 -37.52
C ALA A 187 -9.86 26.67 -37.66
N PRO A 188 -9.30 27.47 -38.60
CA PRO A 188 -9.64 28.89 -38.75
C PRO A 188 -11.11 29.19 -39.08
N HIS A 189 -11.91 28.18 -39.45
CA HIS A 189 -13.26 28.34 -39.99
C HIS A 189 -14.35 27.58 -39.21
N ASP A 190 -14.04 27.04 -38.03
CA ASP A 190 -15.07 26.44 -37.19
C ASP A 190 -15.95 27.54 -36.56
N GLU A 191 -17.25 27.49 -36.84
CA GLU A 191 -18.26 28.41 -36.31
C GLU A 191 -18.25 28.37 -34.76
N PRO A 192 -18.26 29.53 -34.07
CA PRO A 192 -18.08 29.62 -32.61
C PRO A 192 -19.11 28.83 -31.78
N HIS A 193 -20.27 28.51 -32.35
CA HIS A 193 -21.45 28.04 -31.62
C HIS A 193 -21.61 26.51 -31.56
N THR A 194 -20.72 25.73 -32.19
CA THR A 194 -20.89 24.27 -32.29
C THR A 194 -19.91 23.45 -31.44
N ALA A 195 -18.84 24.05 -30.93
CA ALA A 195 -17.86 23.33 -30.11
C ALA A 195 -18.39 23.14 -28.69
N SER A 196 -18.42 21.89 -28.21
CA SER A 196 -18.67 21.58 -26.80
C SER A 196 -17.39 21.68 -25.98
N TRP A 197 -17.50 21.89 -24.67
CA TRP A 197 -16.34 21.79 -23.77
C TRP A 197 -15.64 20.42 -23.95
N PRO A 198 -14.30 20.36 -24.04
CA PRO A 198 -13.65 19.16 -24.54
C PRO A 198 -13.67 18.00 -23.56
N TRP A 199 -13.70 18.24 -22.24
CA TRP A 199 -13.77 17.16 -21.26
C TRP A 199 -15.21 16.83 -20.86
N GLY A 200 -15.49 15.54 -20.74
CA GLY A 200 -16.74 15.02 -20.17
C GLY A 200 -16.48 13.87 -19.20
N ILE A 201 -17.44 13.64 -18.31
CA ILE A 201 -17.47 12.47 -17.44
C ILE A 201 -18.75 11.68 -17.67
N ASP A 202 -18.60 10.40 -17.99
CA ASP A 202 -19.67 9.42 -18.00
C ASP A 202 -19.57 8.62 -16.70
N CYS A 203 -20.59 8.73 -15.83
CA CYS A 203 -20.61 8.10 -14.50
C CYS A 203 -21.83 7.18 -14.36
N ASP A 204 -21.65 5.99 -13.78
CA ASP A 204 -22.74 5.13 -13.34
C ASP A 204 -23.50 5.85 -12.22
N PRO A 205 -24.83 6.01 -12.32
CA PRO A 205 -25.63 6.64 -11.26
C PRO A 205 -25.37 6.06 -9.87
N ALA A 206 -25.07 4.76 -9.76
CA ALA A 206 -24.76 4.11 -8.47
C ALA A 206 -23.42 4.56 -7.86
N TYR A 207 -22.57 5.24 -8.63
CA TYR A 207 -21.24 5.70 -8.22
C TYR A 207 -21.09 7.22 -8.24
N GLU A 208 -22.14 7.99 -8.52
CA GLU A 208 -22.08 9.46 -8.51
C GLU A 208 -21.65 10.02 -7.15
N ASP A 209 -22.19 9.42 -6.08
CA ASP A 209 -21.90 9.78 -4.69
C ASP A 209 -20.63 9.09 -4.13
N TRP A 210 -19.89 8.35 -4.97
CA TRP A 210 -18.67 7.67 -4.54
C TRP A 210 -17.60 8.68 -4.10
N THR A 211 -16.95 8.43 -2.98
CA THR A 211 -15.86 9.27 -2.45
C THR A 211 -14.65 8.41 -2.06
N LEU A 212 -13.45 8.99 -2.18
CA LEU A 212 -12.24 8.39 -1.61
C LEU A 212 -12.38 8.17 -0.09
N GLY A 213 -13.06 9.08 0.61
CA GLY A 213 -13.34 8.95 2.05
C GLY A 213 -14.18 7.73 2.41
N ALA A 214 -15.20 7.40 1.61
CA ALA A 214 -16.05 6.22 1.83
C ALA A 214 -15.24 4.91 1.70
N GLU A 215 -14.32 4.85 0.73
CA GLU A 215 -13.42 3.70 0.55
C GLU A 215 -12.52 3.48 1.77
N LEU A 216 -11.92 4.56 2.30
CA LEU A 216 -11.10 4.48 3.50
C LEU A 216 -11.92 4.02 4.72
N ALA A 217 -13.14 4.51 4.88
CA ALA A 217 -14.02 4.09 5.95
C ALA A 217 -14.41 2.60 5.83
N GLN A 218 -14.67 2.12 4.62
CA GLN A 218 -14.92 0.71 4.36
C GLN A 218 -13.69 -0.16 4.63
N GLN A 219 -12.51 0.27 4.21
CA GLN A 219 -11.24 -0.40 4.48
C GLN A 219 -10.99 -0.53 5.98
N ARG A 220 -11.10 0.57 6.75
CA ARG A 220 -10.92 0.57 8.21
C ARG A 220 -11.90 -0.37 8.91
N ARG A 221 -13.16 -0.41 8.46
CA ARG A 221 -14.16 -1.36 8.96
C ARG A 221 -13.73 -2.80 8.69
N ARG A 222 -13.36 -3.14 7.45
CA ARG A 222 -12.90 -4.51 7.08
C ARG A 222 -11.73 -4.96 7.96
N THR A 223 -10.71 -4.12 8.13
CA THR A 223 -9.55 -4.42 8.97
C THR A 223 -9.93 -4.61 10.44
N ARG A 224 -10.78 -3.74 11.00
CA ARG A 224 -11.28 -3.88 12.38
C ARG A 224 -12.04 -5.20 12.58
N TRP A 225 -12.91 -5.57 11.64
CA TRP A 225 -13.65 -6.84 11.69
C TRP A 225 -12.72 -8.06 11.58
N GLN A 226 -11.69 -8.00 10.73
CA GLN A 226 -10.67 -9.06 10.65
C GLN A 226 -9.93 -9.24 11.98
N HIS A 227 -9.49 -8.15 12.63
CA HIS A 227 -8.85 -8.23 13.95
C HIS A 227 -9.79 -8.77 15.02
N LEU A 228 -11.07 -8.37 15.04
CA LEU A 228 -12.05 -8.91 15.98
C LEU A 228 -12.29 -10.41 15.76
N ARG A 229 -12.36 -10.87 14.50
CA ARG A 229 -12.49 -12.31 14.17
C ARG A 229 -11.28 -13.10 14.61
N LEU A 230 -10.07 -12.59 14.36
CA LEU A 230 -8.82 -13.23 14.79
C LEU A 230 -8.73 -13.28 16.33
N ALA A 231 -9.09 -12.20 17.01
CA ALA A 231 -9.13 -12.17 18.47
C ALA A 231 -10.14 -13.18 19.03
N ALA A 232 -11.37 -13.22 18.48
CA ALA A 232 -12.38 -14.19 18.90
C ALA A 232 -11.95 -15.64 18.63
N ALA A 233 -11.36 -15.93 17.46
CA ALA A 233 -10.82 -17.24 17.14
C ALA A 233 -9.69 -17.65 18.10
N ALA A 234 -8.77 -16.73 18.42
CA ALA A 234 -7.72 -16.96 19.39
C ALA A 234 -8.30 -17.22 20.80
N THR A 235 -9.33 -16.48 21.22
CA THR A 235 -10.02 -16.73 22.49
C THR A 235 -10.66 -18.12 22.50
N VAL A 236 -11.35 -18.55 21.45
CA VAL A 236 -11.96 -19.88 21.34
C VAL A 236 -10.92 -21.00 21.33
N LEU A 237 -9.73 -20.78 20.77
CA LEU A 237 -8.62 -21.75 20.80
C LEU A 237 -7.92 -21.82 22.17
N LEU A 238 -7.73 -20.67 22.84
CA LEU A 238 -7.02 -20.59 24.12
C LEU A 238 -7.89 -20.98 25.33
N LEU A 239 -9.22 -20.76 25.27
CA LEU A 239 -10.14 -21.12 26.35
C LEU A 239 -10.11 -22.63 26.70
N PRO A 240 -10.29 -23.57 25.75
CA PRO A 240 -10.22 -24.99 26.06
C PRO A 240 -8.81 -25.44 26.42
N LEU A 241 -7.76 -24.82 25.86
CA LEU A 241 -6.38 -25.08 26.27
C LEU A 241 -6.20 -24.77 27.77
N SER A 242 -6.76 -23.66 28.26
CA SER A 242 -6.74 -23.33 29.70
C SER A 242 -7.52 -24.33 30.57
N LEU A 243 -8.50 -25.04 29.99
CA LEU A 243 -9.30 -26.06 30.68
C LEU A 243 -8.66 -27.45 30.67
N VAL A 244 -7.79 -27.74 29.69
CA VAL A 244 -7.05 -29.02 29.56
C VAL A 244 -5.72 -28.99 30.33
N VAL A 245 -5.18 -27.80 30.60
CA VAL A 245 -4.04 -27.64 31.52
C VAL A 245 -4.45 -28.18 32.89
N SER A 246 -3.65 -29.10 33.45
CA SER A 246 -3.92 -29.71 34.75
C SER A 246 -4.12 -28.64 35.83
N ALA A 247 -4.86 -28.96 36.89
CA ALA A 247 -5.08 -28.03 38.00
C ALA A 247 -3.74 -27.48 38.56
N ASP A 248 -2.68 -28.29 38.53
CA ASP A 248 -1.34 -27.89 38.96
C ASP A 248 -0.65 -26.96 37.98
N ALA A 249 -0.77 -27.17 36.67
CA ALA A 249 -0.18 -26.25 35.70
C ALA A 249 -0.94 -24.90 35.65
N ARG A 250 -2.25 -24.87 35.95
CA ARG A 250 -3.00 -23.63 36.20
C ARG A 250 -2.51 -22.89 37.45
N ARG A 251 -2.25 -23.61 38.54
CA ARG A 251 -1.67 -23.03 39.77
C ARG A 251 -0.27 -22.47 39.54
N THR A 252 0.59 -23.18 38.81
CA THR A 252 1.96 -22.72 38.51
C THR A 252 1.96 -21.49 37.60
N ALA A 253 1.11 -21.45 36.57
CA ALA A 253 0.99 -20.29 35.68
C ALA A 253 0.46 -19.04 36.41
N CYS A 254 -0.52 -19.22 37.31
CA CYS A 254 -1.06 -18.12 38.14
C CYS A 254 -0.11 -17.65 39.25
N ARG A 255 1.04 -18.31 39.47
CA ARG A 255 2.13 -17.86 40.36
C ARG A 255 3.23 -17.08 39.61
N ALA A 256 3.12 -16.92 38.28
CA ALA A 256 4.06 -16.15 37.50
C ALA A 256 3.78 -14.63 37.64
N PRO A 257 4.81 -13.79 37.88
CA PRO A 257 4.65 -12.34 37.98
C PRO A 257 4.01 -11.76 36.71
N GLY A 258 2.87 -11.07 36.84
CA GLY A 258 2.12 -10.45 35.74
C GLY A 258 0.79 -11.12 35.39
N LEU A 259 0.57 -12.38 35.80
CA LEU A 259 -0.71 -13.09 35.59
C LEU A 259 -1.61 -13.14 36.85
N HIS A 260 -1.09 -12.69 38.00
CA HIS A 260 -1.79 -12.72 39.29
C HIS A 260 -3.13 -11.97 39.27
N SER A 261 -3.17 -10.76 38.71
CA SER A 261 -4.39 -9.94 38.65
C SER A 261 -5.47 -10.57 37.79
N LEU A 262 -5.08 -11.23 36.69
CA LEU A 262 -6.01 -11.91 35.81
C LEU A 262 -6.61 -13.15 36.49
N CYS A 263 -5.79 -13.96 37.18
CA CYS A 263 -6.21 -15.16 37.88
C CYS A 263 -7.11 -14.89 39.10
N ALA A 264 -6.89 -13.77 39.81
CA ALA A 264 -7.74 -13.35 40.93
C ALA A 264 -9.18 -13.03 40.49
N VAL A 265 -9.36 -12.42 39.31
CA VAL A 265 -10.68 -12.05 38.77
C VAL A 265 -11.50 -13.27 38.38
N ILE A 266 -10.85 -14.32 37.86
CA ILE A 266 -11.51 -15.55 37.39
C ILE A 266 -11.64 -16.63 38.47
N GLY A 267 -11.14 -16.39 39.68
CA GLY A 267 -11.24 -17.32 40.82
C GLY A 267 -10.45 -18.63 40.64
N THR A 268 -9.46 -18.68 39.74
CA THR A 268 -8.69 -19.88 39.44
C THR A 268 -7.25 -19.78 39.93
N GLY A 269 -6.67 -20.90 40.36
CA GLY A 269 -5.22 -21.02 40.55
C GLY A 269 -4.70 -20.75 41.97
N GLY A 270 -5.57 -20.53 42.96
CA GLY A 270 -5.17 -20.34 44.36
C GLY A 270 -4.25 -19.14 44.54
N VAL A 271 -4.83 -17.95 44.62
CA VAL A 271 -4.10 -16.69 44.81
C VAL A 271 -3.19 -16.81 46.04
N PRO A 272 -1.88 -16.54 45.94
CA PRO A 272 -0.97 -16.64 47.07
C PRO A 272 -1.41 -15.74 48.23
N THR A 273 -1.35 -16.26 49.44
CA THR A 273 -1.50 -15.46 50.66
C THR A 273 -0.36 -14.44 50.76
N ALA A 274 -0.57 -13.34 51.49
CA ALA A 274 0.47 -12.33 51.71
C ALA A 274 1.77 -12.93 52.29
N LYS A 275 1.66 -14.04 53.04
CA LYS A 275 2.79 -14.79 53.59
C LYS A 275 3.58 -15.54 52.51
N GLU A 276 2.90 -16.21 51.57
CA GLU A 276 3.54 -16.87 50.42
C GLU A 276 4.21 -15.85 49.49
N GLN A 277 3.59 -14.68 49.32
CA GLN A 277 4.14 -13.58 48.53
C GLN A 277 5.47 -13.07 49.11
N ALA A 278 5.55 -12.88 50.43
CA ALA A 278 6.77 -12.45 51.11
C ALA A 278 7.90 -13.48 50.99
N LEU A 279 7.58 -14.77 51.10
CA LEU A 279 8.54 -15.86 50.93
C LEU A 279 9.11 -15.93 49.49
N TRP A 280 8.29 -15.64 48.48
CA TRP A 280 8.73 -15.57 47.08
C TRP A 280 9.68 -14.41 46.81
N GLU A 281 9.38 -13.24 47.37
CA GLU A 281 10.22 -12.05 47.22
C GLU A 281 11.58 -12.23 47.89
N ASP A 282 11.61 -12.82 49.08
CA ASP A 282 12.83 -13.17 49.81
C ASP A 282 13.67 -14.22 49.04
N ALA A 283 13.02 -15.21 48.44
CA ALA A 283 13.66 -16.22 47.60
C ALA A 283 14.30 -15.63 46.32
N ARG A 284 13.68 -14.62 45.72
CA ARG A 284 14.23 -13.90 44.54
C ARG A 284 15.39 -12.98 44.86
N ALA A 285 15.44 -12.47 46.09
CA ALA A 285 16.51 -11.59 46.54
C ALA A 285 17.85 -12.33 46.75
N GLN A 286 17.83 -13.67 46.77
CA GLN A 286 19.03 -14.48 46.94
C GLN A 286 19.83 -14.61 45.62
N PRO A 287 21.13 -14.30 45.63
CA PRO A 287 21.92 -14.16 44.40
C PRO A 287 22.24 -15.46 43.67
N THR A 288 22.13 -16.64 44.32
CA THR A 288 22.58 -17.92 43.74
C THR A 288 21.46 -18.76 43.12
N GLY A 289 20.22 -18.26 43.07
CA GLY A 289 19.06 -19.02 42.58
C GLY A 289 18.63 -20.18 43.50
N ASP A 290 19.38 -20.46 44.56
CA ASP A 290 19.08 -21.50 45.54
C ASP A 290 17.87 -21.16 46.40
N GLY A 291 17.63 -19.88 46.68
CA GLY A 291 16.42 -19.41 47.36
C GLY A 291 15.14 -19.78 46.62
N LEU A 292 15.14 -19.65 45.29
CA LEU A 292 14.01 -20.07 44.45
C LEU A 292 13.80 -21.58 44.49
N ARG A 293 14.90 -22.35 44.51
CA ARG A 293 14.86 -23.81 44.60
C ARG A 293 14.31 -24.27 45.96
N ALA A 294 14.71 -23.63 47.06
CA ALA A 294 14.20 -23.92 48.39
C ALA A 294 12.71 -23.57 48.52
N TYR A 295 12.29 -22.40 48.02
CA TYR A 295 10.89 -21.97 48.01
C TYR A 295 9.97 -22.98 47.30
N LEU A 296 10.40 -23.49 46.13
CA LEU A 296 9.65 -24.50 45.39
C LEU A 296 9.55 -25.85 46.13
N GLN A 297 10.45 -26.12 47.07
CA GLN A 297 10.48 -27.34 47.87
C GLN A 297 9.67 -27.23 49.17
N THR A 298 9.46 -26.02 49.71
CA THR A 298 8.83 -25.81 51.03
C THR A 298 7.31 -25.90 51.05
N ASP A 299 6.61 -25.66 49.94
CA ASP A 299 5.13 -25.72 49.89
C ASP A 299 4.60 -26.31 48.56
N SER A 300 4.96 -27.56 48.28
CA SER A 300 4.22 -28.39 47.32
C SER A 300 3.20 -29.25 48.08
N PRO A 301 1.89 -28.92 48.08
CA PRO A 301 0.89 -29.89 48.53
C PRO A 301 0.86 -31.02 47.50
N VAL A 302 1.27 -32.20 47.98
CA VAL A 302 0.98 -33.56 47.49
C VAL A 302 0.30 -33.59 46.11
N GLY A 303 1.09 -33.81 45.05
CA GLY A 303 0.49 -33.92 43.71
C GLY A 303 1.40 -34.17 42.52
N SER A 304 2.72 -33.98 42.57
CA SER A 304 3.53 -34.25 41.37
C SER A 304 5.00 -34.54 41.65
N ARG A 305 5.30 -35.74 42.18
CA ARG A 305 6.52 -36.45 41.77
C ARG A 305 6.26 -37.04 40.38
N ALA A 306 6.31 -36.19 39.36
CA ALA A 306 6.32 -36.63 37.97
C ALA A 306 7.50 -35.96 37.26
N ARG A 307 8.60 -36.71 37.19
CA ARG A 307 9.66 -36.68 36.18
C ARG A 307 9.90 -35.33 35.50
N TRP A 308 10.76 -34.50 36.09
CA TRP A 308 11.62 -33.60 35.33
C TRP A 308 13.02 -34.21 35.27
N SER A 309 13.14 -35.22 34.42
CA SER A 309 14.42 -35.60 33.83
C SER A 309 14.26 -35.26 32.36
N VAL A 310 14.92 -34.19 31.91
CA VAL A 310 15.48 -33.96 30.56
C VAL A 310 15.61 -32.45 30.30
N ALA A 311 16.79 -32.10 29.78
CA ALA A 311 17.17 -30.86 29.10
C ALA A 311 17.46 -29.60 29.94
N CYS A 312 18.60 -29.62 30.63
CA CYS A 312 19.52 -28.48 30.62
C CYS A 312 20.95 -28.99 30.81
N ALA A 313 21.49 -29.61 29.76
CA ALA A 313 22.89 -29.98 29.66
C ALA A 313 23.34 -29.79 28.21
N ILE A 314 23.55 -28.53 27.81
CA ILE A 314 24.59 -28.17 26.84
C ILE A 314 25.19 -26.86 27.33
N GLY A 315 26.37 -26.95 27.93
CA GLY A 315 27.12 -25.78 28.36
C GLY A 315 28.03 -26.02 29.55
N SER A 316 28.89 -27.04 29.51
CA SER A 316 30.22 -27.09 30.17
C SER A 316 30.73 -28.53 30.19
N ASP A 317 31.78 -28.82 29.41
CA ASP A 317 32.58 -30.04 29.55
C ASP A 317 33.98 -29.63 30.06
N PRO A 318 34.33 -29.92 31.33
CA PRO A 318 35.62 -29.56 31.89
C PRO A 318 36.52 -30.80 31.97
N ASN A 319 36.92 -31.39 30.82
CA ASN A 319 38.16 -32.18 30.80
C ASN A 319 38.72 -32.41 29.38
N ARG A 320 39.49 -31.45 28.87
CA ARG A 320 40.46 -31.73 27.80
C ARG A 320 41.74 -30.92 28.01
N SER A 321 42.51 -31.30 29.02
CA SER A 321 43.92 -30.93 29.15
C SER A 321 44.80 -31.99 28.49
N GLY A 322 45.54 -31.60 27.46
CA GLY A 322 46.58 -32.41 26.83
C GLY A 322 47.46 -31.50 25.97
N ALA A 323 48.68 -31.29 26.45
CA ALA A 323 49.66 -30.29 26.01
C ALA A 323 50.15 -30.44 24.57
N GLY A 324 50.53 -29.32 23.95
CA GLY A 324 51.22 -29.25 22.66
C GLY A 324 51.60 -27.82 22.31
N THR A 325 52.87 -27.50 22.52
CA THR A 325 53.55 -26.20 22.40
C THR A 325 53.59 -25.59 20.99
N MET A 326 53.43 -24.26 20.97
CA MET A 326 53.73 -23.23 19.94
C MET A 326 55.13 -23.37 19.29
N PRO A 327 55.42 -22.79 18.08
CA PRO A 327 55.33 -21.34 17.88
C PRO A 327 54.91 -20.78 16.50
N THR A 328 54.35 -19.57 16.62
CA THR A 328 54.15 -18.52 15.62
C THR A 328 55.46 -18.02 15.01
N ARG A 329 55.48 -17.80 13.69
CA ARG A 329 56.51 -17.02 13.00
C ARG A 329 55.86 -15.81 12.33
N ALA A 330 56.30 -14.65 12.75
CA ALA A 330 56.09 -13.36 12.12
C ALA A 330 56.93 -13.25 10.84
N THR A 331 56.47 -12.44 9.87
CA THR A 331 57.33 -11.54 9.09
C THR A 331 56.50 -10.43 8.47
N SER A 332 56.87 -9.22 8.84
CA SER A 332 56.66 -7.91 8.22
C SER A 332 57.38 -7.76 6.86
N ASP A 333 56.75 -7.06 5.91
CA ASP A 333 57.23 -6.01 4.95
C ASP A 333 58.57 -6.21 4.17
N PRO A 334 58.95 -5.41 3.13
CA PRO A 334 58.31 -4.22 2.53
C PRO A 334 58.37 -4.11 0.97
N GLY A 335 57.74 -3.06 0.43
CA GLY A 335 58.37 -2.03 -0.41
C GLY A 335 58.93 -2.36 -1.81
N ASP A 336 58.27 -1.74 -2.80
CA ASP A 336 58.82 -0.96 -3.93
C ASP A 336 59.79 -1.61 -4.93
N LEU A 337 59.42 -1.54 -6.22
CA LEU A 337 60.30 -1.11 -7.32
C LEU A 337 59.47 -1.06 -8.61
N GLY A 338 59.26 0.14 -9.12
CA GLY A 338 58.62 0.36 -10.40
C GLY A 338 59.53 0.15 -11.62
N ARG A 339 58.91 0.51 -12.75
CA ARG A 339 59.49 1.09 -13.98
C ARG A 339 59.90 0.14 -15.13
N GLN A 340 59.46 0.58 -16.32
CA GLN A 340 59.93 0.28 -17.69
C GLN A 340 59.45 -1.05 -18.30
N ASP A 341 59.03 -1.15 -19.57
CA ASP A 341 59.19 -0.23 -20.71
C ASP A 341 58.39 -0.73 -21.94
N ARG A 342 58.09 0.21 -22.85
CA ARG A 342 58.01 0.08 -24.34
C ARG A 342 56.84 -0.72 -24.93
N ARG A 343 56.22 -0.31 -26.05
CA ARG A 343 56.62 0.61 -27.12
C ARG A 343 55.38 1.02 -27.92
#